data_AF-A0A7Y0KI77-F1
#
_entry.id   AF-A0A7Y0KI77-F1
#
_cell.length_a   1.000
_cell.length_b   1.000
_cell.length_c   1.000
_cell.angle_alpha   90.00
_cell.angle_beta   90.00
_cell.angle_gamma   90.00
#
_symmetry.space_group_name_H-M   'P 1'
#
loop_
_entity.id
_entity.type
_entity.pdbx_description
1 polymer ?
#
loop_
_entity_poly.entity_id
_entity_poly.type
_entity_poly.pdbx_seq_one_letter_code
_entity_poly.pdbx_strand_id
1 'polypeptide(L)'
;MSPADGAIGGRQPQAVRSALAVLEAVAAAGVGVTAKEISTDLRIPPATTYRLLNLLVAEEYLVRLPDLRGFALGRRAANLAPAPLAIPTAARTVMEGLRGRVRWGAHLAGYVGHRIVFLDPDPDHPPADPEELTRHPHATAVGRLLLAEHEEHLPQGTLARLTPATVVDRGELRLRLAEVAERGIARQCGEFRADYGCLAVPVRAPDDGRLVAALVLTGAAARVAAAGADLVEILEKHAAELAPLLA
;
A
#
# COMPACT_ATOMS: atom_id res chain seq x y z
N MET A 1 -43.92 13.53 -7.38
CA MET A 1 -42.70 12.89 -6.87
C MET A 1 -41.62 13.11 -7.92
N SER A 2 -40.93 14.25 -7.84
CA SER A 2 -39.90 14.64 -8.83
C SER A 2 -38.53 14.17 -8.34
N PRO A 3 -37.72 13.53 -9.19
CA PRO A 3 -36.33 13.27 -8.86
C PRO A 3 -35.59 14.61 -8.91
N ALA A 4 -35.00 15.01 -7.78
CA ALA A 4 -34.18 16.20 -7.72
C ALA A 4 -32.87 15.96 -8.46
N ASP A 5 -32.58 16.84 -9.41
CA ASP A 5 -31.34 16.99 -10.15
C ASP A 5 -30.13 17.02 -9.22
N GLY A 6 -29.42 15.89 -9.15
CA GLY A 6 -28.07 15.79 -8.59
C GLY A 6 -27.00 15.89 -9.67
N ALA A 7 -27.15 16.81 -10.63
CA ALA A 7 -26.11 17.05 -11.63
C ALA A 7 -24.92 17.74 -10.94
N ILE A 8 -23.83 17.00 -10.70
CA ILE A 8 -22.55 17.57 -10.26
C ILE A 8 -22.04 18.48 -11.40
N GLY A 9 -22.42 19.75 -11.35
CA GLY A 9 -21.96 20.75 -12.32
C GLY A 9 -20.44 20.88 -12.26
N GLY A 10 -19.78 20.78 -13.41
CA GLY A 10 -18.31 20.79 -13.58
C GLY A 10 -17.58 22.08 -13.18
N ARG A 11 -18.12 22.88 -12.25
CA ARG A 11 -17.63 24.20 -11.85
C ARG A 11 -16.90 24.25 -10.51
N GLN A 12 -16.74 23.13 -9.79
CA GLN A 12 -16.04 23.13 -8.50
C GLN A 12 -15.07 21.96 -8.27
N PRO A 13 -14.07 21.76 -9.15
CA PRO A 13 -13.03 20.75 -8.91
C PRO A 13 -12.26 21.02 -7.60
N GLN A 14 -12.17 22.28 -7.14
CA GLN A 14 -11.47 22.62 -5.91
C GLN A 14 -12.21 22.21 -4.62
N ALA A 15 -13.54 22.35 -4.58
CA ALA A 15 -14.31 21.99 -3.40
C ALA A 15 -14.32 20.48 -3.18
N VAL A 16 -14.46 19.71 -4.27
CA VAL A 16 -14.38 18.24 -4.25
C VAL A 16 -12.99 17.80 -3.81
N ARG A 17 -11.91 18.34 -4.41
CA ARG A 17 -10.54 18.04 -3.98
C ARG A 17 -10.31 18.35 -2.49
N SER A 18 -10.81 19.48 -2.01
CA SER A 18 -10.65 19.86 -0.60
C SER A 18 -11.43 18.93 0.34
N ALA A 19 -12.63 18.49 -0.05
CA ALA A 19 -13.41 17.54 0.73
C ALA A 19 -12.72 16.16 0.82
N LEU A 20 -12.18 15.68 -0.30
CA LEU A 20 -11.40 14.42 -0.33
C LEU A 20 -10.15 14.52 0.52
N ALA A 21 -9.37 15.60 0.38
CA ALA A 21 -8.19 15.84 1.20
C ALA A 21 -8.50 15.90 2.71
N VAL A 22 -9.62 16.51 3.10
CA VAL A 22 -10.09 16.51 4.50
C VAL A 22 -10.44 15.10 4.98
N LEU A 23 -11.15 14.31 4.17
CA LEU A 23 -11.50 12.93 4.51
C LEU A 23 -10.24 12.06 4.66
N GLU A 24 -9.28 12.18 3.75
CA GLU A 24 -7.98 11.50 3.78
C GLU A 24 -7.16 11.90 5.01
N ALA A 25 -7.13 13.20 5.36
CA ALA A 25 -6.44 13.67 6.57
C ALA A 25 -7.04 13.08 7.85
N VAL A 26 -8.38 12.96 7.94
CA VAL A 26 -9.01 12.30 9.09
C VAL A 26 -8.70 10.80 9.12
N ALA A 27 -8.70 10.15 7.95
CA ALA A 27 -8.33 8.73 7.86
C ALA A 27 -6.89 8.48 8.33
N ALA A 28 -5.95 9.35 7.94
CA ALA A 28 -4.53 9.23 8.26
C ALA A 28 -4.23 9.55 9.73
N ALA A 29 -4.83 10.60 10.30
CA ALA A 29 -4.59 11.01 11.69
C ALA A 29 -5.26 10.09 12.72
N GLY A 30 -6.31 9.38 12.34
CA GLY A 30 -7.05 8.47 13.22
C GLY A 30 -8.10 9.16 14.08
N VAL A 31 -8.59 8.45 15.10
CA VAL A 31 -9.71 8.87 15.93
C VAL A 31 -9.33 10.09 16.79
N GLY A 32 -10.10 11.17 16.69
CA GLY A 32 -9.99 12.31 17.59
C GLY A 32 -9.21 13.50 17.03
N VAL A 33 -8.81 13.46 15.76
CA VAL A 33 -8.18 14.61 15.09
C VAL A 33 -9.10 15.84 15.09
N THR A 34 -8.52 17.00 15.36
CA THR A 34 -9.25 18.26 15.50
C THR A 34 -9.31 19.04 14.17
N ALA A 35 -10.30 19.93 14.04
CA ALA A 35 -10.39 20.83 12.89
C ALA A 35 -9.16 21.75 12.74
N LYS A 36 -8.49 22.07 13.86
CA LYS A 36 -7.29 22.91 13.89
C LYS A 36 -6.09 22.18 13.31
N GLU A 37 -5.89 20.91 13.68
CA GLU A 37 -4.83 20.06 13.13
C GLU A 37 -5.03 19.90 11.61
N ILE A 38 -6.23 19.51 11.18
CA ILE A 38 -6.55 19.35 9.74
C ILE A 38 -6.34 20.65 8.95
N SER A 39 -6.77 21.78 9.49
CA SER A 39 -6.57 23.09 8.86
C SER A 39 -5.09 23.44 8.70
N THR A 40 -4.27 23.08 9.70
CA THR A 40 -2.83 23.31 9.69
C THR A 40 -2.15 22.40 8.66
N ASP A 41 -2.46 21.11 8.69
CA ASP A 41 -1.83 20.09 7.84
C ASP A 41 -2.14 20.31 6.36
N LEU A 42 -3.40 20.60 6.04
CA LEU A 42 -3.84 20.81 4.66
C LEU A 42 -3.67 22.26 4.18
N ARG A 43 -3.26 23.18 5.06
CA ARG A 43 -3.16 24.63 4.79
C ARG A 43 -4.47 25.23 4.23
N ILE A 44 -5.61 24.75 4.73
CA ILE A 44 -6.96 25.23 4.37
C ILE A 44 -7.45 26.18 5.48
N PRO A 45 -8.09 27.32 5.14
CA PRO A 45 -8.62 28.26 6.15
C PRO A 45 -9.59 27.58 7.13
N PRO A 46 -9.53 27.88 8.45
CA PRO A 46 -10.33 27.20 9.47
C PRO A 46 -11.84 27.17 9.17
N ALA A 47 -12.42 28.28 8.70
CA ALA A 47 -13.83 28.35 8.34
C ALA A 47 -14.21 27.37 7.20
N THR A 48 -13.33 27.23 6.20
CA THR A 48 -13.51 26.27 5.10
C THR A 48 -13.38 24.84 5.61
N THR A 49 -12.37 24.56 6.45
CA THR A 49 -12.18 23.24 7.07
C THR A 49 -13.40 22.82 7.88
N TYR A 50 -13.92 23.69 8.74
CA TYR A 50 -15.14 23.41 9.51
C TYR A 50 -16.35 23.14 8.63
N ARG A 51 -16.53 23.90 7.54
CA ARG A 51 -17.63 23.68 6.60
C ARG A 51 -17.52 22.31 5.91
N LEU A 52 -16.33 21.91 5.47
CA LEU A 52 -16.09 20.61 4.85
C LEU A 52 -16.30 19.46 5.83
N LEU A 53 -15.79 19.58 7.06
CA LEU A 53 -16.00 18.60 8.12
C LEU A 53 -17.48 18.41 8.44
N ASN A 54 -18.24 19.50 8.59
CA ASN A 54 -19.68 19.41 8.86
C ASN A 54 -20.45 18.77 7.70
N LEU A 55 -20.06 19.05 6.45
CA LEU A 55 -20.65 18.40 5.28
C LEU A 55 -20.38 16.89 5.28
N LEU A 56 -19.13 16.48 5.50
CA LEU A 56 -18.74 15.08 5.55
C LEU A 56 -19.38 14.33 6.73
N VAL A 57 -19.63 15.01 7.85
CA VAL A 57 -20.41 14.47 8.98
C VAL A 57 -21.88 14.31 8.61
N ALA A 58 -22.48 15.30 7.96
CA ALA A 58 -23.88 15.22 7.51
C ALA A 58 -24.09 14.08 6.51
N GLU A 59 -23.09 13.79 5.68
CA GLU A 59 -23.09 12.68 4.72
C GLU A 59 -22.64 11.33 5.30
N GLU A 60 -22.44 11.23 6.63
CA GLU A 60 -21.98 10.04 7.38
C GLU A 60 -20.61 9.47 6.96
N TYR A 61 -19.80 10.22 6.21
CA TYR A 61 -18.41 9.87 5.91
C TYR A 61 -17.49 10.12 7.10
N LEU A 62 -17.84 11.10 7.93
CA LEU A 62 -17.20 11.37 9.21
C LEU A 62 -18.22 11.31 10.35
N VAL A 63 -17.72 11.17 11.57
CA VAL A 63 -18.48 11.38 12.80
C VAL A 63 -17.75 12.37 13.69
N ARG A 64 -18.50 13.16 14.44
CA ARG A 64 -17.97 14.00 15.52
C ARG A 64 -17.99 13.18 16.81
N LEU A 65 -16.88 13.15 17.52
CA LEU A 65 -16.79 12.40 18.77
C LEU A 65 -17.70 13.03 19.85
N PRO A 66 -18.23 12.22 20.80
CA PRO A 66 -19.18 12.68 21.82
C PRO A 66 -18.60 13.77 22.75
N ASP A 67 -17.29 13.79 22.93
CA ASP A 67 -16.59 14.79 23.74
C ASP A 67 -16.35 16.12 22.99
N LEU A 68 -16.82 16.22 21.74
CA LEU A 68 -16.67 17.35 20.83
C LEU A 68 -15.23 17.72 20.47
N ARG A 69 -14.24 16.90 20.85
CA ARG A 69 -12.82 17.25 20.69
C ARG A 69 -12.29 16.94 19.29
N GLY A 70 -12.87 15.99 18.58
CA GLY A 70 -12.37 15.61 17.27
C GLY A 70 -13.34 14.87 16.38
N PHE A 71 -12.80 14.40 15.26
CA PHE A 71 -13.51 13.70 14.21
C PHE A 71 -12.93 12.29 14.04
N ALA A 72 -13.73 11.39 13.48
CA ALA A 72 -13.32 10.04 13.09
C ALA A 72 -14.07 9.62 11.82
N LEU A 73 -13.62 8.53 11.19
CA LEU A 73 -14.31 7.95 10.03
C LEU A 73 -15.71 7.44 10.41
N GLY A 74 -16.70 7.79 9.59
CA GLY A 74 -18.07 7.34 9.70
C GLY A 74 -18.34 6.07 8.88
N ARG A 75 -19.54 5.51 9.06
CA ARG A 75 -19.95 4.24 8.44
C ARG A 75 -19.86 4.25 6.91
N ARG A 76 -20.20 5.36 6.25
CA ARG A 76 -20.14 5.43 4.78
C ARG A 76 -18.71 5.38 4.23
N ALA A 77 -17.73 5.91 4.98
CA ALA A 77 -16.32 5.77 4.61
C ALA A 77 -15.86 4.31 4.67
N ALA A 78 -16.29 3.55 5.69
CA ALA A 78 -15.99 2.11 5.78
C ALA A 78 -16.53 1.30 4.58
N ASN A 79 -17.64 1.75 3.98
CA ASN A 79 -18.26 1.10 2.83
C ASN A 79 -17.57 1.42 1.49
N LEU A 80 -16.58 2.32 1.45
CA LEU A 80 -15.78 2.58 0.25
C LEU A 80 -14.69 1.53 0.02
N ALA A 81 -14.28 0.81 1.08
CA ALA A 81 -13.17 -0.13 1.07
C ALA A 81 -13.45 -1.60 0.64
N PRO A 82 -14.67 -2.10 0.37
CA PRO A 82 -14.86 -3.51 0.04
C PRO A 82 -14.57 -3.83 -1.44
N ALA A 83 -14.40 -2.83 -2.31
CA ALA A 83 -14.06 -3.07 -3.70
C ALA A 83 -12.54 -3.32 -3.84
N PRO A 84 -12.11 -4.35 -4.60
CA PRO A 84 -10.70 -4.52 -4.91
C PRO A 84 -10.17 -3.25 -5.59
N LEU A 85 -9.01 -2.77 -5.11
CA LEU A 85 -8.35 -1.60 -5.69
C LEU A 85 -7.99 -1.93 -7.14
N ALA A 86 -8.71 -1.34 -8.08
CA ALA A 86 -8.44 -1.51 -9.49
C ALA A 86 -7.27 -0.60 -9.90
N ILE A 87 -6.25 -1.18 -10.53
CA ILE A 87 -5.19 -0.37 -11.15
C ILE A 87 -5.65 0.21 -12.49
N PRO A 88 -5.12 1.38 -12.90
CA PRO A 88 -5.39 1.98 -14.19
C PRO A 88 -5.06 1.02 -15.35
N THR A 89 -5.77 1.15 -16.47
CA THR A 89 -5.54 0.31 -17.67
C THR A 89 -4.08 0.34 -18.13
N ALA A 90 -3.43 1.51 -18.08
CA ALA A 90 -2.03 1.64 -18.43
C ALA A 90 -1.11 0.77 -17.55
N ALA A 91 -1.38 0.70 -16.25
CA ALA A 91 -0.60 -0.13 -15.33
C ALA A 91 -0.83 -1.62 -15.60
N ARG A 92 -2.06 -2.03 -15.98
CA ARG A 92 -2.35 -3.41 -16.40
C ARG A 92 -1.55 -3.80 -17.64
N THR A 93 -1.47 -2.91 -18.63
CA THR A 93 -0.67 -3.16 -19.85
C THR A 93 0.81 -3.37 -19.53
N VAL A 94 1.38 -2.62 -18.58
CA VAL A 94 2.76 -2.83 -18.12
C VAL A 94 2.91 -4.21 -17.45
N MET A 95 1.96 -4.60 -16.59
CA MET A 95 1.96 -5.90 -15.94
C MET A 95 1.81 -7.07 -16.93
N GLU A 96 0.93 -6.95 -17.92
CA GLU A 96 0.79 -7.92 -19.02
C GLU A 96 2.09 -8.06 -19.83
N GLY A 97 2.74 -6.92 -20.12
CA GLY A 97 4.05 -6.90 -20.77
C GLY A 97 5.13 -7.62 -19.97
N LEU A 98 5.15 -7.44 -18.64
CA LEU A 98 6.07 -8.16 -17.77
C LEU A 98 5.78 -9.66 -17.79
N ARG A 99 4.53 -10.07 -17.58
CA ARG A 99 4.10 -11.49 -17.59
C ARG A 99 4.47 -12.19 -18.90
N GLY A 100 4.34 -11.50 -20.03
CA GLY A 100 4.76 -12.04 -21.34
C GLY A 100 6.27 -12.23 -21.50
N ARG A 101 7.10 -11.58 -20.68
CA ARG A 101 8.57 -11.59 -20.77
C ARG A 101 9.25 -12.51 -19.76
N VAL A 102 8.55 -12.86 -18.68
CA VAL A 102 9.12 -13.59 -17.55
C VAL A 102 8.37 -14.90 -17.35
N ARG A 103 9.08 -15.99 -17.04
CA ARG A 103 8.42 -17.28 -16.72
C ARG A 103 8.21 -17.44 -15.21
N TRP A 104 7.66 -16.43 -14.56
CA TRP A 104 7.48 -16.36 -13.11
C TRP A 104 6.08 -15.85 -12.83
N GLY A 105 5.51 -16.18 -11.66
CA GLY A 105 4.27 -15.52 -11.23
C GLY A 105 4.57 -14.06 -10.91
N ALA A 106 3.97 -13.12 -11.66
CA ALA A 106 4.26 -11.70 -11.56
C ALA A 106 3.06 -10.91 -11.01
N HIS A 107 3.27 -10.28 -9.85
CA HIS A 107 2.24 -9.62 -9.07
C HIS A 107 2.58 -8.16 -8.84
N LEU A 108 1.54 -7.32 -8.79
CA LEU A 108 1.65 -5.98 -8.23
C LEU A 108 1.01 -5.97 -6.84
N ALA A 109 1.84 -5.75 -5.82
CA ALA A 109 1.40 -5.58 -4.44
C ALA A 109 1.32 -4.10 -4.07
N GLY A 110 0.29 -3.70 -3.33
CA GLY A 110 0.14 -2.37 -2.75
C GLY A 110 0.17 -2.44 -1.22
N TYR A 111 0.25 -1.27 -0.60
CA TYR A 111 0.28 -1.12 0.86
C TYR A 111 -0.87 -0.22 1.32
N VAL A 112 -1.65 -0.70 2.28
CA VAL A 112 -2.73 0.07 2.93
C VAL A 112 -2.46 0.09 4.43
N GLY A 113 -1.81 1.17 4.89
CA GLY A 113 -1.19 1.20 6.22
C GLY A 113 -0.11 0.13 6.33
N HIS A 114 -0.23 -0.78 7.29
CA HIS A 114 0.66 -1.93 7.44
C HIS A 114 0.24 -3.17 6.64
N ARG A 115 -0.91 -3.12 5.95
CA ARG A 115 -1.47 -4.26 5.22
C ARG A 115 -0.90 -4.36 3.82
N ILE A 116 -0.56 -5.58 3.44
CA ILE A 116 -0.22 -5.94 2.06
C ILE A 116 -1.51 -6.32 1.33
N VAL A 117 -1.69 -5.80 0.13
CA VAL A 117 -2.81 -6.15 -0.77
C VAL A 117 -2.26 -6.44 -2.16
N PHE A 118 -2.86 -7.37 -2.91
CA PHE A 118 -2.52 -7.54 -4.32
C PHE A 118 -3.45 -6.69 -5.19
N LEU A 119 -2.87 -5.70 -5.87
CA LEU A 119 -3.57 -4.80 -6.78
C LEU A 119 -3.80 -5.46 -8.14
N ASP A 120 -2.86 -6.30 -8.57
CA ASP A 120 -2.93 -7.08 -9.80
C ASP A 120 -2.18 -8.41 -9.62
N PRO A 121 -2.84 -9.43 -9.01
CA PRO A 121 -2.25 -10.75 -8.84
C PRO A 121 -2.16 -11.50 -10.18
N ASP A 122 -1.12 -12.30 -10.34
CA ASP A 122 -1.00 -13.23 -11.47
C ASP A 122 -2.08 -14.33 -11.37
N PRO A 123 -2.99 -14.45 -12.35
CA PRO A 123 -4.06 -15.45 -12.31
C PRO A 123 -3.55 -16.89 -12.48
N ASP A 124 -2.43 -17.08 -13.20
CA ASP A 124 -1.86 -18.41 -13.46
C ASP A 124 -0.97 -18.88 -12.31
N HIS A 125 -0.53 -17.93 -11.47
CA HIS A 125 0.34 -18.18 -10.33
C HIS A 125 -0.15 -17.46 -9.07
N PRO A 126 -1.31 -17.82 -8.50
CA PRO A 126 -1.91 -17.11 -7.38
C PRO A 126 -0.92 -16.91 -6.22
N PRO A 127 -0.86 -15.69 -5.64
CA PRO A 127 0.06 -15.41 -4.56
C PRO A 127 -0.41 -16.07 -3.25
N ALA A 128 0.46 -16.06 -2.24
CA ALA A 128 0.07 -16.40 -0.88
C ALA A 128 -0.99 -15.43 -0.32
N ASP A 129 -1.71 -15.86 0.71
CA ASP A 129 -2.75 -15.08 1.36
C ASP A 129 -2.19 -13.73 1.89
N PRO A 130 -2.70 -12.58 1.41
CA PRO A 130 -2.28 -11.25 1.87
C PRO A 130 -2.36 -11.04 3.38
N GLU A 131 -3.32 -11.69 4.07
CA GLU A 131 -3.44 -11.57 5.52
C GLU A 131 -2.25 -12.21 6.23
N GLU A 132 -1.84 -13.39 5.79
CA GLU A 132 -0.66 -14.08 6.33
C GLU A 132 0.64 -13.35 6.00
N LEU A 133 0.75 -12.77 4.80
CA LEU A 133 1.89 -11.93 4.44
C LEU A 133 1.99 -10.70 5.35
N THR A 134 0.85 -10.09 5.68
CA THR A 134 0.74 -8.94 6.60
C THR A 134 1.06 -9.33 8.04
N ARG A 135 0.70 -10.54 8.48
CA ARG A 135 1.00 -11.06 9.82
C ARG A 135 2.49 -11.36 10.00
N HIS A 136 3.19 -11.72 8.92
CA HIS A 136 4.59 -12.13 8.94
C HIS A 136 5.48 -11.36 7.95
N PRO A 137 5.50 -10.01 8.03
CA PRO A 137 6.19 -9.19 7.04
C PRO A 137 7.71 -9.40 7.05
N HIS A 138 8.28 -9.81 8.19
CA HIS A 138 9.71 -10.14 8.35
C HIS A 138 10.14 -11.35 7.51
N ALA A 139 9.21 -12.26 7.23
CA ALA A 139 9.47 -13.51 6.53
C ALA A 139 9.24 -13.41 5.02
N THR A 140 8.79 -12.26 4.49
CA THR A 140 8.37 -12.11 3.08
C THR A 140 9.18 -11.03 2.37
N ALA A 141 9.42 -11.17 1.06
CA ALA A 141 10.13 -10.15 0.29
C ALA A 141 9.36 -8.83 0.25
N VAL A 142 8.05 -8.88 -0.02
CA VAL A 142 7.17 -7.71 -0.05
C VAL A 142 7.07 -7.03 1.32
N GLY A 143 6.99 -7.81 2.41
CA GLY A 143 6.97 -7.25 3.77
C GLY A 143 8.29 -6.59 4.15
N ARG A 144 9.43 -7.14 3.72
CA ARG A 144 10.75 -6.50 3.96
C ARG A 144 10.91 -5.16 3.25
N LEU A 145 10.30 -4.95 2.07
CA LEU A 145 10.26 -3.63 1.44
C LEU A 145 9.51 -2.62 2.31
N LEU A 146 8.34 -2.99 2.85
CA LEU A 146 7.58 -2.16 3.78
C LEU A 146 8.38 -1.86 5.07
N LEU A 147 8.96 -2.88 5.68
CA LEU A 147 9.70 -2.76 6.95
C LEU A 147 11.00 -1.98 6.83
N ALA A 148 11.59 -1.90 5.63
CA ALA A 148 12.79 -1.09 5.40
C ALA A 148 12.49 0.42 5.50
N GLU A 149 11.25 0.84 5.24
CA GLU A 149 10.80 2.24 5.40
C GLU A 149 10.05 2.48 6.70
N HIS A 150 9.37 1.44 7.20
CA HIS A 150 8.49 1.50 8.36
C HIS A 150 8.77 0.36 9.34
N GLU A 151 9.91 0.43 10.05
CA GLU A 151 10.29 -0.59 11.04
C GLU A 151 9.23 -0.70 12.16
N GLU A 152 8.45 0.35 12.42
CA GLU A 152 7.34 0.37 13.37
C GLU A 152 6.24 -0.66 13.05
N HIS A 153 6.14 -1.13 11.81
CA HIS A 153 5.19 -2.18 11.41
C HIS A 153 5.68 -3.60 11.73
N LEU A 154 6.90 -3.76 12.23
CA LEU A 154 7.40 -5.06 12.66
C LEU A 154 6.65 -5.52 13.93
N PRO A 155 6.06 -6.74 13.96
CA PRO A 155 5.36 -7.22 15.14
C PRO A 155 6.20 -7.12 16.41
N GLN A 156 5.60 -6.66 17.50
CA GLN A 156 6.25 -6.61 18.81
C GLN A 156 6.45 -8.02 19.38
N GLY A 157 7.53 -8.23 20.16
CA GLY A 157 7.84 -9.52 20.77
C GLY A 157 8.62 -10.48 19.88
N THR A 158 8.44 -11.79 20.08
CA THR A 158 9.16 -12.82 19.35
C THR A 158 8.62 -12.97 17.93
N LEU A 159 9.51 -12.98 16.94
CA LEU A 159 9.13 -13.22 15.56
C LEU A 159 8.80 -14.70 15.35
N ALA A 160 7.67 -14.98 14.69
CA ALA A 160 7.26 -16.34 14.39
C ALA A 160 8.26 -17.01 13.44
N ARG A 161 8.64 -18.25 13.76
CA ARG A 161 9.42 -19.12 12.87
C ARG A 161 8.45 -19.95 12.03
N LEU A 162 8.33 -19.62 10.75
CA LEU A 162 7.43 -20.32 9.81
C LEU A 162 8.11 -21.55 9.19
N THR A 163 9.42 -21.44 8.97
CA THR A 163 10.28 -22.49 8.43
C THR A 163 11.65 -22.44 9.13
N PRO A 164 12.52 -23.46 8.95
CA PRO A 164 13.90 -23.40 9.45
C PRO A 164 14.69 -22.20 8.90
N ALA A 165 14.34 -21.72 7.69
CA ALA A 165 15.00 -20.59 7.06
C ALA A 165 14.49 -19.22 7.55
N THR A 166 13.37 -19.16 8.28
CA THR A 166 12.81 -17.88 8.75
C THR A 166 13.79 -17.15 9.67
N VAL A 167 14.09 -15.90 9.31
CA VAL A 167 14.86 -14.97 10.14
C VAL A 167 14.01 -14.52 11.31
N VAL A 168 14.37 -14.94 12.52
CA VAL A 168 13.66 -14.54 13.74
C VAL A 168 14.50 -13.68 14.67
N ASP A 169 15.82 -13.62 14.42
CA ASP A 169 16.71 -12.71 15.13
C ASP A 169 16.51 -11.27 14.60
N ARG A 170 16.29 -10.34 15.53
CA ARG A 170 16.02 -8.94 15.17
C ARG A 170 17.27 -8.21 14.68
N GLY A 171 18.46 -8.59 15.14
CA GLY A 171 19.72 -8.02 14.67
C GLY A 171 19.97 -8.42 13.22
N GLU A 172 19.84 -9.71 12.91
CA GLU A 172 19.95 -10.24 11.56
C GLU A 172 18.88 -9.62 10.64
N LEU A 173 17.64 -9.51 11.10
CA LEU A 173 16.57 -8.89 10.31
C LEU A 173 16.91 -7.44 9.97
N ARG A 174 17.39 -6.63 10.92
CA ARG A 174 17.77 -5.24 10.67
C ARG A 174 18.88 -5.11 9.64
N LEU A 175 19.88 -5.98 9.67
CA LEU A 175 20.93 -5.99 8.65
C LEU A 175 20.35 -6.28 7.26
N ARG A 176 19.42 -7.22 7.16
CA ARG A 176 18.72 -7.49 5.89
C ARG A 176 17.84 -6.32 5.44
N LEU A 177 17.14 -5.65 6.36
CA LEU A 177 16.33 -4.48 6.03
C LEU A 177 17.20 -3.30 5.57
N ALA A 178 18.38 -3.11 6.17
CA ALA A 178 19.35 -2.12 5.72
C ALA A 178 19.85 -2.41 4.31
N GLU A 179 20.14 -3.68 3.99
CA GLU A 179 20.49 -4.08 2.61
C GLU A 179 19.32 -3.82 1.64
N VAL A 180 18.08 -4.10 2.05
CA VAL A 180 16.89 -3.82 1.24
C VAL A 180 16.73 -2.32 1.00
N ALA A 181 16.95 -1.49 2.02
CA ALA A 181 16.88 -0.03 1.93
C ALA A 181 17.96 0.53 0.98
N GLU A 182 19.18 -0.01 1.05
CA GLU A 182 20.30 0.42 0.20
C GLU A 182 20.12 -0.01 -1.26
N ARG A 183 19.74 -1.27 -1.49
CA ARG A 183 19.72 -1.87 -2.83
C ARG A 183 18.38 -1.74 -3.53
N GLY A 184 17.29 -1.47 -2.80
CA GLY A 184 15.94 -1.45 -3.36
C GLY A 184 15.47 -2.83 -3.83
N ILE A 185 16.00 -3.92 -3.29
CA ILE A 185 15.64 -5.28 -3.70
C ILE A 185 15.46 -6.13 -2.46
N ALA A 186 14.33 -6.83 -2.36
CA ALA A 186 14.09 -7.82 -1.33
C ALA A 186 13.99 -9.23 -1.94
N ARG A 187 14.75 -10.16 -1.37
CA ARG A 187 14.71 -11.58 -1.75
C ARG A 187 14.29 -12.44 -0.56
N GLN A 188 13.49 -13.43 -0.85
CA GLN A 188 12.97 -14.43 0.08
C GLN A 188 13.04 -15.79 -0.60
N CYS A 189 13.76 -16.73 -0.01
CA CYS A 189 13.98 -18.10 -0.47
C CYS A 189 13.69 -19.06 0.69
N GLY A 190 12.45 -19.53 0.81
CA GLY A 190 12.08 -20.51 1.81
C GLY A 190 11.68 -19.98 3.18
N GLU A 191 11.85 -18.67 3.49
CA GLU A 191 11.55 -18.14 4.84
C GLU A 191 10.06 -18.09 5.19
N PHE A 192 9.17 -17.91 4.23
CA PHE A 192 7.72 -17.91 4.46
C PHE A 192 7.12 -19.32 4.29
N ARG A 193 7.49 -19.98 3.18
CA ARG A 193 7.17 -21.39 2.88
C ARG A 193 8.39 -22.03 2.24
N ALA A 194 8.76 -23.25 2.66
CA ALA A 194 10.07 -23.84 2.35
C ALA A 194 10.33 -24.04 0.85
N ASP A 195 9.30 -24.37 0.07
CA ASP A 195 9.36 -24.60 -1.38
C ASP A 195 9.22 -23.31 -2.22
N TYR A 196 8.94 -22.18 -1.57
CA TYR A 196 8.49 -20.95 -2.21
C TYR A 196 9.48 -19.79 -1.99
N GLY A 197 9.68 -19.00 -3.04
CA GLY A 197 10.48 -17.79 -2.97
C GLY A 197 9.86 -16.63 -3.72
N CYS A 198 10.29 -15.44 -3.33
CA CYS A 198 9.90 -14.18 -3.91
C CYS A 198 11.12 -13.28 -4.16
N LEU A 199 11.07 -12.55 -5.27
CA LEU A 199 11.94 -11.41 -5.56
C LEU A 199 11.03 -10.19 -5.70
N ALA A 200 11.29 -9.14 -4.92
CA ALA A 200 10.47 -7.93 -4.93
C ALA A 200 11.34 -6.69 -5.13
N VAL A 201 10.86 -5.76 -5.95
CA VAL A 201 11.42 -4.42 -6.13
C VAL A 201 10.34 -3.37 -5.81
N PRO A 202 10.70 -2.21 -5.24
CA PRO A 202 9.76 -1.17 -4.90
C PRO A 202 9.32 -0.41 -6.16
N VAL A 203 8.06 -0.05 -6.21
CA VAL A 203 7.56 1.02 -7.06
C VAL A 203 7.50 2.27 -6.19
N ARG A 204 8.29 3.29 -6.54
CA ARG A 204 8.44 4.52 -5.76
C ARG A 204 7.68 5.66 -6.42
N ALA A 205 7.01 6.50 -5.64
CA ALA A 205 6.38 7.71 -6.16
C ALA A 205 7.44 8.62 -6.79
N PRO A 206 7.21 9.19 -7.99
CA PRO A 206 8.18 10.07 -8.64
C PRO A 206 8.52 11.34 -7.85
N ASP A 207 7.59 11.83 -7.03
CA ASP A 207 7.71 13.14 -6.38
C ASP A 207 8.55 13.13 -5.11
N ASP A 208 8.33 12.17 -4.22
CA ASP A 208 8.97 12.09 -2.90
C ASP A 208 9.71 10.76 -2.65
N GLY A 209 9.70 9.85 -3.63
CA GLY A 209 10.39 8.58 -3.55
C GLY A 209 9.78 7.55 -2.60
N ARG A 210 8.61 7.83 -1.99
CA ARG A 210 7.96 6.91 -1.04
C ARG A 210 7.55 5.60 -1.70
N LEU A 211 7.56 4.49 -0.96
CA LEU A 211 7.03 3.21 -1.43
C LEU A 211 5.51 3.30 -1.67
N VAL A 212 5.06 3.12 -2.92
CA VAL A 212 3.63 3.09 -3.26
C VAL A 212 3.12 1.69 -3.61
N ALA A 213 3.99 0.85 -4.17
CA ALA A 213 3.68 -0.52 -4.52
C ALA A 213 4.98 -1.35 -4.57
N ALA A 214 4.86 -2.65 -4.81
CA ALA A 214 5.99 -3.53 -5.08
C ALA A 214 5.66 -4.44 -6.26
N LEU A 215 6.63 -4.58 -7.15
CA LEU A 215 6.58 -5.58 -8.21
C LEU A 215 7.23 -6.86 -7.68
N VAL A 216 6.45 -7.95 -7.66
CA VAL A 216 6.86 -9.19 -6.99
C VAL A 216 6.83 -10.34 -7.99
N LEU A 217 7.98 -11.00 -8.17
CA LEU A 217 8.06 -12.30 -8.81
C LEU A 217 8.04 -13.42 -7.78
N THR A 218 7.31 -14.48 -8.11
CA THR A 218 7.12 -15.66 -7.28
C THR A 218 7.51 -16.92 -8.04
N GLY A 219 8.09 -17.89 -7.33
CA GLY A 219 8.46 -19.18 -7.89
C GLY A 219 9.13 -20.10 -6.88
N ALA A 220 9.76 -21.17 -7.36
CA ALA A 220 10.49 -22.09 -6.49
C ALA A 220 11.66 -21.38 -5.79
N ALA A 221 11.84 -21.64 -4.49
CA ALA A 221 12.87 -20.98 -3.66
C ALA A 221 14.28 -21.04 -4.27
N ALA A 222 14.68 -22.21 -4.78
CA ALA A 222 15.98 -22.41 -5.42
C ALA A 222 16.17 -21.56 -6.70
N ARG A 223 15.09 -21.38 -7.48
CA ARG A 223 15.13 -20.56 -8.70
C ARG A 223 15.28 -19.09 -8.33
N VAL A 224 14.57 -18.63 -7.30
CA VAL A 224 14.69 -17.25 -6.79
C VAL A 224 16.10 -17.00 -6.25
N ALA A 225 16.68 -17.96 -5.54
CA ALA A 225 18.06 -17.85 -5.04
C ALA A 225 19.05 -17.66 -6.19
N ALA A 226 18.85 -18.39 -7.30
CA ALA A 226 19.67 -18.32 -8.51
C ALA A 226 19.31 -17.16 -9.46
N ALA A 227 18.31 -16.32 -9.15
CA ALA A 227 17.92 -15.22 -10.02
C ALA A 227 19.06 -14.19 -10.15
N GLY A 228 19.51 -13.97 -11.38
CA GLY A 228 20.60 -13.05 -11.72
C GLY A 228 20.17 -11.59 -11.86
N ALA A 229 21.14 -10.73 -12.16
CA ALA A 229 20.96 -9.28 -12.31
C ALA A 229 19.99 -8.93 -13.46
N ASP A 230 20.05 -9.62 -14.59
CA ASP A 230 19.17 -9.35 -15.75
C ASP A 230 17.68 -9.39 -15.38
N LEU A 231 17.28 -10.31 -14.49
CA LEU A 231 15.89 -10.40 -14.04
C LEU A 231 15.51 -9.23 -13.14
N VAL A 232 16.44 -8.79 -12.28
CA VAL A 232 16.27 -7.62 -11.41
C VAL A 232 16.13 -6.37 -12.27
N GLU A 233 17.00 -6.16 -13.25
CA GLU A 233 16.93 -5.01 -14.17
C GLU A 233 15.60 -4.98 -14.94
N ILE A 234 15.10 -6.14 -15.37
CA ILE A 234 13.77 -6.24 -15.98
C ILE A 234 12.70 -5.76 -15.00
N LEU A 235 12.75 -6.18 -13.74
CA LEU A 235 11.79 -5.79 -12.71
C LEU A 235 11.85 -4.29 -12.44
N GLU A 236 13.05 -3.74 -12.21
CA GLU A 236 13.26 -2.33 -11.92
C GLU A 236 12.77 -1.44 -13.07
N LYS A 237 13.01 -1.85 -14.33
CA LYS A 237 12.48 -1.14 -15.49
C LYS A 237 10.95 -1.08 -15.49
N HIS A 238 10.26 -2.20 -15.25
CA HIS A 238 8.79 -2.18 -15.21
C HIS A 238 8.27 -1.44 -13.98
N ALA A 239 8.98 -1.50 -12.84
CA ALA A 239 8.64 -0.70 -11.66
C ALA A 239 8.72 0.81 -11.95
N ALA A 240 9.73 1.26 -12.70
CA ALA A 240 9.85 2.65 -13.13
C ALA A 240 8.73 3.06 -14.11
N GLU A 241 8.29 2.17 -15.00
CA GLU A 241 7.14 2.40 -15.89
C GLU A 241 5.81 2.47 -15.11
N LEU A 242 5.68 1.71 -14.02
CA LEU A 242 4.50 1.72 -13.14
C LEU A 242 4.43 2.94 -12.23
N ALA A 243 5.58 3.49 -11.81
CA ALA A 243 5.68 4.58 -10.84
C ALA A 243 4.73 5.78 -11.12
N PRO A 244 4.71 6.39 -12.33
CA PRO A 244 3.83 7.52 -12.60
C PRO A 244 2.34 7.14 -12.75
N LEU A 245 2.01 5.84 -12.79
CA LEU A 245 0.65 5.34 -12.99
C LEU A 245 -0.03 4.98 -11.66
N LEU A 246 0.73 4.88 -10.57
CA LEU A 246 0.26 4.45 -9.25
C LEU A 246 0.41 5.53 -8.17
N ALA A 247 1.02 6.68 -8.50
CA ALA A 247 1.29 7.79 -7.60
C ALA A 247 0.16 8.82 -7.55
#